data_AF-A0A2V9R5U3-F1
#
_entry.id   AF-A0A2V9R5U3-F1
#
_cell.length_a   1.000
_cell.length_b   1.000
_cell.length_c   1.000
_cell.angle_alpha   90.00
_cell.angle_beta   90.00
_cell.angle_gamma   90.00
#
_symmetry.space_group_name_H-M   'P 1'
#
loop_
_entity.id
_entity.type
_entity.pdbx_description
1 polymer ?
#
loop_
_entity_poly.entity_id
_entity_poly.type
_entity_poly.pdbx_seq_one_letter_code
_entity_poly.pdbx_strand_id
1 'polypeptide(L)'
;MALGQLVSGNYYSVLGIKAILGRTLTAEDNKIPGGHPVAVISYAYWQRRFGLDPSVVGKPIRVNGTPFTLIGVTPPEFFGLKPGRSPDISVPIMMQPQMWKDPGHGSHDGQSDESNHRHPA
;
A
#
# COMPACT_ATOMS: atom_id res chain seq x y z
N MET A 1 -3.56 4.94 14.90
CA MET A 1 -3.55 3.98 13.77
C MET A 1 -2.84 4.61 12.59
N ALA A 2 -2.31 3.84 11.65
CA ALA A 2 -1.67 4.37 10.44
C ALA A 2 -2.59 4.16 9.24
N LEU A 3 -2.72 5.16 8.37
CA LEU A 3 -3.52 5.06 7.15
C LEU A 3 -2.69 4.49 6.00
N GLY A 4 -3.02 3.27 5.58
CA GLY A 4 -2.43 2.62 4.41
C GLY A 4 -3.17 2.95 3.11
N GLN A 5 -2.44 3.02 2.00
CA GLN A 5 -3.02 3.08 0.65
C GLN A 5 -2.27 2.16 -0.32
N LEU A 6 -3.00 1.67 -1.33
CA LEU A 6 -2.45 0.95 -2.47
C LEU A 6 -2.16 1.95 -3.59
N VAL A 7 -0.99 1.85 -4.23
CA VAL A 7 -0.61 2.73 -5.33
C VAL A 7 -0.05 1.94 -6.51
N SER A 8 -0.17 2.49 -7.72
CA SER A 8 0.49 1.94 -8.91
C SER A 8 2.01 2.13 -8.83
N GLY A 9 2.76 1.31 -9.58
CA GLY A 9 4.23 1.42 -9.60
C GLY A 9 4.77 2.75 -10.16
N ASN A 10 3.98 3.49 -10.94
CA ASN A 10 4.35 4.80 -11.48
C ASN A 10 3.77 5.99 -10.68
N TYR A 11 3.12 5.74 -9.54
CA TYR A 11 2.41 6.78 -8.79
C TYR A 11 3.29 7.98 -8.44
N TYR A 12 4.48 7.74 -7.87
CA TYR A 12 5.37 8.82 -7.46
C TYR A 12 6.03 9.53 -8.64
N SER A 13 6.37 8.81 -9.72
CA SER A 13 7.01 9.42 -10.89
C SER A 13 6.06 10.34 -11.63
N VAL A 14 4.79 9.96 -11.75
CA VAL A 14 3.74 10.82 -12.34
C VAL A 14 3.54 12.10 -11.53
N LEU A 15 3.67 12.02 -10.21
CA LEU A 15 3.55 13.18 -9.32
C LEU A 15 4.85 13.97 -9.15
N GLY A 16 5.95 13.56 -9.77
CA GLY A 16 7.27 14.20 -9.62
C GLY A 16 7.85 14.10 -8.21
N ILE A 17 7.35 13.17 -7.39
CA ILE A 17 7.77 13.03 -5.99
C ILE A 17 9.02 12.18 -5.89
N LYS A 18 10.06 12.76 -5.28
CA LYS A 18 11.32 12.06 -4.95
C LYS A 18 11.38 11.83 -3.45
N ALA A 19 11.87 10.66 -3.05
CA ALA A 19 12.04 10.35 -1.65
C ALA A 19 13.12 11.27 -1.02
N ILE A 20 12.86 11.80 0.16
CA ILE A 20 13.87 12.52 0.95
C ILE A 20 14.88 11.56 1.58
N LEU A 21 14.48 10.29 1.75
CA LEU A 21 15.31 9.21 2.25
C LEU A 21 14.97 7.91 1.50
N GLY A 22 15.98 7.18 1.04
CA GLY A 22 15.79 5.93 0.29
C GLY A 22 15.27 6.17 -1.13
N ARG A 23 14.27 5.39 -1.56
CA ARG A 23 13.64 5.51 -2.89
C ARG A 23 12.13 5.38 -2.81
N THR A 24 11.44 5.89 -3.83
CA THR A 24 10.01 5.65 -4.02
C THR A 24 9.74 4.30 -4.71
N LEU A 25 8.47 3.91 -4.76
CA LEU A 25 8.02 2.79 -5.58
C LEU A 25 8.25 3.07 -7.06
N THR A 26 8.54 1.99 -7.78
CA THR A 26 8.75 1.97 -9.22
C THR A 26 7.84 0.92 -9.88
N ALA A 27 7.81 0.90 -11.21
CA ALA A 27 7.06 -0.11 -11.96
C ALA A 27 7.50 -1.55 -11.63
N GLU A 28 8.80 -1.76 -11.33
CA GLU A 28 9.35 -3.07 -10.97
C GLU A 28 8.73 -3.63 -9.68
N ASP A 29 8.49 -2.76 -8.69
CA ASP A 29 7.88 -3.14 -7.40
C ASP A 29 6.38 -3.51 -7.54
N ASN A 30 5.80 -3.37 -8.73
CA ASN A 30 4.38 -3.58 -8.99
C ASN A 30 4.12 -4.52 -10.18
N LYS A 31 4.97 -5.54 -10.39
CA LYS A 31 4.83 -6.53 -11.47
C LYS A 31 4.14 -7.83 -11.06
N ILE A 32 4.41 -8.32 -9.86
CA ILE A 32 4.04 -9.67 -9.43
C ILE A 32 3.06 -9.58 -8.25
N PRO A 33 1.87 -10.20 -8.32
CA PRO A 33 0.94 -10.22 -7.18
C PRO A 33 1.60 -10.79 -5.93
N GLY A 34 1.60 -10.04 -4.83
CA GLY A 34 2.23 -10.42 -3.57
C GLY A 34 3.76 -10.50 -3.58
N GLY A 35 4.42 -10.16 -4.70
CA GLY A 35 5.85 -10.45 -4.90
C GLY A 35 6.82 -9.43 -4.31
N HIS A 36 6.37 -8.21 -4.02
CA HIS A 36 7.24 -7.12 -3.57
C HIS A 36 6.64 -6.45 -2.31
N PRO A 37 6.86 -7.02 -1.12
CA PRO A 37 6.38 -6.46 0.14
C PRO A 37 7.24 -5.26 0.56
N VAL A 38 7.15 -4.17 -0.19
CA VAL A 38 7.86 -2.92 0.06
C VAL A 38 6.89 -1.78 0.38
N ALA A 39 7.34 -0.84 1.21
CA ALA A 39 6.53 0.29 1.64
C ALA A 39 7.30 1.61 1.60
N VAL A 40 6.58 2.68 1.24
CA VAL A 40 7.03 4.06 1.36
C VAL A 40 6.17 4.75 2.42
N ILE A 41 6.78 5.50 3.32
CA ILE A 41 6.06 6.21 4.38
C ILE A 41 6.07 7.72 4.19
N SER A 42 5.07 8.41 4.73
CA SER A 42 5.06 9.87 4.74
C SER A 42 6.08 10.43 5.71
N TYR A 43 6.59 11.64 5.44
CA TYR A 43 7.45 12.37 6.37
C TYR A 43 6.80 12.52 7.75
N ALA A 44 5.52 12.89 7.79
CA ALA A 44 4.77 13.05 9.05
C ALA A 44 4.68 11.74 9.84
N TYR A 45 4.52 10.59 9.16
CA TYR A 45 4.53 9.30 9.83
C TYR A 45 5.92 8.94 10.35
N TRP A 46 6.95 9.20 9.54
CA TRP A 46 8.35 9.00 9.94
C TRP A 46 8.70 9.80 11.20
N GLN A 47 8.32 11.07 11.24
CA GLN A 47 8.52 11.95 12.39
C GLN A 47 7.82 11.43 13.64
N ARG A 48 6.52 11.14 13.56
CA ARG A 48 5.73 10.77 14.75
C ARG A 48 6.06 9.38 15.29
N ARG A 49 6.43 8.43 14.41
CA ARG A 49 6.57 7.01 14.78
C ARG A 49 8.01 6.59 14.97
N PHE A 50 8.94 7.21 14.27
CA PHE A 50 10.35 6.82 14.26
C PHE A 50 11.29 7.96 14.67
N GLY A 51 10.77 9.13 15.05
CA GLY A 51 11.58 10.23 15.57
C GLY A 51 12.59 10.77 14.55
N LEU A 52 12.26 10.70 13.25
CA LEU A 52 13.17 11.07 12.15
C LEU A 52 14.47 10.24 12.09
N ASP A 53 14.48 9.02 12.63
CA ASP A 53 15.63 8.11 12.53
C ASP A 53 15.88 7.70 11.06
N PRO A 54 17.02 8.04 10.44
CA PRO A 54 17.31 7.68 9.06
C PRO A 54 17.60 6.19 8.88
N SER A 55 17.88 5.45 9.95
CA SER A 55 18.14 4.02 9.88
C SER A 55 16.88 3.18 9.67
N VAL A 56 15.71 3.80 9.51
CA VAL A 56 14.44 3.10 9.23
C VAL A 56 14.37 2.45 7.85
N VAL A 57 15.11 2.98 6.87
CA VAL A 57 15.14 2.38 5.53
C VAL A 57 15.86 1.03 5.59
N GLY A 58 15.26 0.02 4.96
CA GLY A 58 15.68 -1.38 5.03
C GLY A 58 15.09 -2.15 6.21
N LYS A 59 14.47 -1.48 7.19
CA LYS A 59 13.82 -2.17 8.33
C LYS A 59 12.43 -2.68 7.97
N PRO A 60 11.98 -3.79 8.58
CA PRO A 60 10.63 -4.27 8.43
C PRO A 60 9.64 -3.41 9.24
N ILE A 61 8.49 -3.12 8.64
CA ILE A 61 7.30 -2.57 9.29
C ILE A 61 6.13 -3.54 9.10
N ARG A 62 5.16 -3.52 10.00
CA ARG A 62 3.94 -4.32 9.85
C ARG A 62 2.80 -3.44 9.35
N VAL A 63 2.11 -3.88 8.30
CA VAL A 63 0.89 -3.27 7.77
C VAL A 63 -0.17 -4.37 7.75
N ASN A 64 -1.24 -4.21 8.55
CA ASN A 64 -2.28 -5.22 8.74
C ASN A 64 -1.73 -6.62 9.03
N GLY A 65 -0.74 -6.73 9.92
CA GLY A 65 -0.10 -7.99 10.28
C GLY A 65 0.95 -8.50 9.28
N THR A 66 0.93 -8.04 8.04
CA THR A 66 1.89 -8.44 7.00
C THR A 66 3.19 -7.60 7.10
N PRO A 67 4.39 -8.22 7.06
CA PRO A 67 5.65 -7.50 7.05
C PRO A 67 5.93 -6.86 5.68
N PHE A 68 6.40 -5.61 5.70
CA PHE A 68 6.87 -4.85 4.55
C PHE A 68 8.24 -4.26 4.85
N THR A 69 9.14 -4.24 3.87
CA THR A 69 10.41 -3.52 3.98
C THR A 69 10.17 -2.05 3.68
N LEU A 70 10.56 -1.17 4.59
CA LEU A 70 10.51 0.28 4.35
C LEU A 70 11.65 0.65 3.39
N ILE A 71 11.30 1.14 2.20
CA ILE A 71 12.28 1.47 1.16
C ILE A 71 12.49 2.98 0.96
N GLY A 72 11.61 3.82 1.51
CA GLY A 72 11.81 5.25 1.49
C GLY A 72 10.77 6.09 2.24
N VAL A 73 11.05 7.39 2.28
CA VAL A 73 10.24 8.41 2.95
C VAL A 73 9.92 9.52 1.95
N THR A 74 8.65 9.92 1.84
CA THR A 74 8.23 11.05 1.00
C THR A 74 8.73 12.38 1.58
N PRO A 75 8.80 13.46 0.79
CA PRO A 75 9.21 14.75 1.31
C PRO A 75 8.07 15.39 2.13
N PRO A 76 8.39 16.35 3.04
CA PRO A 76 7.40 16.94 3.96
C PRO A 76 6.27 17.69 3.28
N GLU A 77 6.49 18.20 2.07
CA GLU A 77 5.49 18.88 1.23
C GLU A 77 4.49 17.93 0.55
N PHE A 78 4.72 16.62 0.63
CA PHE A 78 3.81 15.63 0.04
C PHE A 78 2.80 15.11 1.05
N PHE A 79 1.53 15.48 0.86
CA PHE A 79 0.41 15.10 1.71
C PHE A 79 -0.55 14.10 1.05
N GLY A 80 -0.19 13.52 -0.09
CA GLY A 80 -1.10 12.69 -0.89
C GLY A 80 -2.02 13.51 -1.81
N LEU A 81 -2.95 12.82 -2.47
CA LEU A 81 -3.81 13.40 -3.52
C LEU A 81 -5.14 13.95 -3.02
N LYS A 82 -5.55 13.61 -1.79
CA LYS A 82 -6.86 13.96 -1.24
C LYS A 82 -6.68 14.95 -0.11
N PRO A 83 -7.20 16.19 -0.22
CA PRO A 83 -7.20 17.14 0.88
C PRO A 83 -7.78 16.51 2.15
N GLY A 84 -7.10 16.70 3.28
CA GLY A 84 -7.51 16.13 4.57
C GLY A 84 -7.27 14.62 4.73
N ARG A 85 -6.74 13.91 3.73
CA ARG A 85 -6.28 12.51 3.85
C ARG A 85 -4.83 12.37 3.41
N SER A 86 -3.93 12.45 4.39
CA SER A 86 -2.52 12.15 4.21
C SER A 86 -2.26 10.68 4.52
N PRO A 87 -2.00 9.84 3.51
CA PRO A 87 -1.67 8.44 3.73
C PRO A 87 -0.31 8.34 4.43
N ASP A 88 -0.25 7.54 5.48
CA ASP A 88 0.96 7.32 6.27
C ASP A 88 1.89 6.32 5.60
N ILE A 89 1.30 5.33 4.94
CA ILE A 89 1.99 4.19 4.34
C ILE A 89 1.40 3.96 2.96
N SER A 90 2.27 3.82 1.96
CA SER A 90 1.90 3.43 0.60
C SER A 90 2.58 2.13 0.23
N VAL A 91 1.84 1.20 -0.35
CA VAL A 91 2.33 -0.11 -0.81
C VAL A 91 1.87 -0.38 -2.24
N PRO A 92 2.55 -1.25 -3.02
CA PRO A 92 2.15 -1.57 -4.39
C PRO A 92 0.74 -2.16 -4.45
N ILE A 93 -0.05 -1.80 -5.47
CA ILE A 93 -1.38 -2.37 -5.68
C ILE A 93 -1.34 -3.90 -5.87
N MET A 94 -0.24 -4.42 -6.41
CA MET A 94 -0.02 -5.87 -6.51
C MET A 94 0.09 -6.57 -5.14
N MET A 95 0.22 -5.83 -4.03
CA MET A 95 0.16 -6.37 -2.66
C MET A 95 -1.26 -6.48 -2.10
N GLN A 96 -2.28 -6.08 -2.86
CA GLN A 96 -3.70 -6.18 -2.46
C GLN A 96 -4.10 -7.58 -1.93
N PRO A 97 -3.69 -8.72 -2.54
CA PRO A 97 -4.05 -10.04 -2.03
C PRO A 97 -3.51 -10.32 -0.62
N GLN A 98 -2.43 -9.64 -0.21
CA GLN A 98 -1.83 -9.79 1.13
C GLN A 98 -2.50 -8.85 2.15
N MET A 99 -3.07 -7.73 1.69
CA MET A 99 -3.78 -6.77 2.56
C MET A 99 -5.18 -7.26 2.97
N TRP A 100 -5.80 -8.10 2.13
CA TRP A 100 -7.14 -8.66 2.37
C TRP A 100 -7.12 -9.98 3.16
N LYS A 101 -5.95 -10.58 3.39
CA LYS A 101 -5.79 -11.86 4.11
C LYS A 101 -5.94 -11.76 5.65
N ASP A 102 -6.44 -10.64 6.16
CA ASP A 102 -6.80 -10.51 7.58
C ASP A 102 -7.97 -11.47 7.91
N PRO A 103 -7.94 -12.27 9.00
CA PRO A 103 -8.96 -13.28 9.31
C PRO A 103 -10.40 -12.75 9.50
N GLY A 104 -10.62 -11.43 9.44
CA GLY A 104 -11.92 -10.78 9.57
C GLY A 104 -12.67 -10.55 8.25
N HIS A 105 -12.07 -10.78 7.09
CA HIS A 105 -12.76 -10.64 5.79
C HIS A 105 -13.01 -12.01 5.17
N GLY A 106 -14.09 -12.65 5.64
CA GLY A 106 -14.68 -13.82 5.00
C GLY A 106 -14.98 -13.58 3.53
N SER A 107 -14.66 -14.60 2.75
CA SER A 107 -15.18 -14.99 1.44
C SER A 107 -16.25 -14.07 0.82
N HIS A 108 -15.89 -13.37 -0.25
CA HIS A 108 -16.84 -13.13 -1.34
C HIS A 108 -16.62 -14.19 -2.42
N ASP A 109 -16.83 -15.45 -2.03
CA ASP A 109 -17.12 -16.54 -2.95
C ASP A 109 -18.62 -16.80 -2.82
N GLY A 110 -19.40 -16.43 -3.85
CA GLY A 110 -20.84 -16.70 -3.85
C GLY A 110 -21.69 -15.80 -4.74
N GLN A 111 -21.49 -15.86 -6.05
CA GLN A 111 -22.61 -15.66 -6.98
C GLN A 111 -22.47 -16.59 -8.19
N SER A 112 -22.48 -17.89 -7.92
CA SER A 112 -23.03 -18.86 -8.86
C SER A 112 -24.53 -18.93 -8.57
N ASP A 113 -25.31 -18.10 -9.26
CA ASP A 113 -26.77 -18.25 -9.33
C ASP A 113 -27.16 -18.40 -10.80
N GLU A 114 -26.62 -19.45 -11.42
CA GLU A 114 -27.13 -20.00 -12.66
C GLU A 114 -27.90 -21.27 -12.32
N SER A 115 -29.10 -21.10 -11.77
CA SER A 115 -30.14 -22.10 -11.94
C SER A 115 -31.53 -21.49 -11.82
N ASN A 116 -32.31 -21.75 -12.87
CA ASN A 116 -33.76 -21.85 -12.90
C ASN A 116 -34.55 -20.58 -13.30
N HIS A 117 -34.77 -20.42 -14.60
CA HIS A 117 -36.12 -20.15 -15.12
C HIS A 117 -36.43 -21.18 -16.21
N ARG A 118 -37.05 -22.29 -15.79
CA ARG A 118 -37.80 -23.19 -16.68
C ARG A 118 -38.94 -22.39 -17.33
N HIS A 119 -38.96 -22.34 -18.66
CA HIS A 119 -40.14 -21.97 -19.44
C HIS A 119 -41.14 -23.14 -19.40
N PRO A 120 -42.41 -22.93 -19.00
CA PRO A 120 -43.48 -23.85 -19.37
C PRO A 120 -43.91 -23.57 -20.81
N ALA A 121 -44.21 -24.65 -21.55
CA ALA A 121 -44.95 -24.63 -22.80
C ALA A 121 -46.40 -25.05 -22.55
#